data_AF-C6HQR6-F1
#
_entry.id   AF-C6HQR6-F1
#
_cell.length_a   1.000
_cell.length_b   1.000
_cell.length_c   1.000
_cell.angle_alpha   90.00
_cell.angle_beta   90.00
_cell.angle_gamma   90.00
#
_symmetry.space_group_name_H-M   'P 1'
#
loop_
_entity.id
_entity.type
_entity.pdbx_description
1 polymer ?
#
loop_
_entity_poly.entity_id
_entity_poly.type
_entity_poly.pdbx_seq_one_letter_code
_entity_poly.pdbx_strand_id
1 'polypeptide(L)'
;MESRDVPVSDNAEALRRDVEEIQSFIREKRLDPVLRATFTRTAFQIPGDDKLRISLDTDLALIREDSLDLERPCRDPDNWHRTDIDDREMEFPFSEIRSGEISRFPYALLEIKVRGGNLRRANREWLLDLMSSHLVKDAPRFSKFVHGVAELFEDYVNSFPFWLSELETDIRRDPETAFQEEQERIAKQAEDELAVGSFLGTGARYSPSTRPMIGSPVRRVFSVESPPAESSRLIDSIRPLSSGSEPIPIQKPRKPSTPPSLPPSRPSGLLSFIPLTMSRYATAHRQPSSPPLPPGVRAPRTWLKDSGPVRVEAKVWLANQRTFIKWQHICVLLATLSLGLYNAASVENTIARSLAIVYTCFAIFAGGWGWWMYVTRARWIRERSGRDFDNVAGPMVVVWVWL
;
A
#
# COMPACT_ATOMS: atom_id res chain seq x y z
N MET A 1 36.56 26.08 -43.12
CA MET A 1 35.34 25.40 -42.65
C MET A 1 35.31 25.65 -41.16
N GLU A 2 34.84 26.85 -40.78
CA GLU A 2 34.79 27.31 -39.39
C GLU A 2 33.97 26.32 -38.55
N SER A 3 34.56 25.79 -37.49
CA SER A 3 33.84 25.09 -36.43
C SER A 3 32.84 26.07 -35.82
N ARG A 4 31.56 25.79 -36.00
CA ARG A 4 30.50 26.49 -35.27
C ARG A 4 30.62 26.10 -33.79
N ASP A 5 31.27 26.95 -33.02
CA ASP A 5 31.27 26.90 -31.56
C ASP A 5 29.84 27.17 -31.07
N VAL A 6 29.07 26.09 -30.98
CA VAL A 6 27.83 26.08 -30.21
C VAL A 6 28.25 26.13 -28.73
N PRO A 7 27.74 27.07 -27.91
CA PRO A 7 28.08 27.12 -26.50
C PRO A 7 27.64 25.82 -25.85
N VAL A 8 28.62 24.98 -25.50
CA VAL A 8 28.42 23.73 -24.79
C VAL A 8 27.89 24.12 -23.41
N SER A 9 26.68 23.68 -23.07
CA SER A 9 26.12 23.90 -21.74
C SER A 9 27.05 23.28 -20.68
N ASP A 10 27.25 23.94 -19.54
CA ASP A 10 28.08 23.45 -18.42
C ASP A 10 27.81 21.97 -18.07
N ASN A 11 26.57 21.52 -18.23
CA ASN A 11 26.16 20.13 -18.03
C ASN A 11 26.83 19.14 -18.99
N ALA A 12 27.04 19.55 -20.25
CA ALA A 12 27.67 18.71 -21.26
C ALA A 12 29.19 18.60 -21.05
N GLU A 13 29.84 19.65 -20.53
CA GLU A 13 31.25 19.56 -20.11
C GLU A 13 31.42 18.63 -18.91
N ALA A 14 30.51 18.71 -17.92
CA ALA A 14 30.52 17.80 -16.77
C ALA A 14 30.35 16.34 -17.23
N LEU A 15 29.35 16.06 -18.07
CA LEU A 15 29.13 14.74 -18.67
C LEU A 15 30.36 14.22 -19.42
N ARG A 16 31.04 15.09 -20.17
CA ARG A 16 32.27 14.71 -20.88
C ARG A 16 33.37 14.28 -19.92
N ARG A 17 33.56 15.04 -18.83
CA ARG A 17 34.55 14.70 -17.80
C ARG A 17 34.22 13.36 -17.15
N ASP A 18 32.96 13.13 -16.79
CA ASP A 18 32.52 11.87 -16.17
C ASP A 18 32.78 10.67 -17.10
N VAL A 19 32.50 10.81 -18.41
CA VAL A 19 32.76 9.75 -19.40
C VAL A 19 34.26 9.48 -19.57
N GLU A 20 35.08 10.53 -19.65
CA GLU A 20 36.53 10.41 -19.76
C GLU A 20 37.14 9.75 -18.49
N GLU A 21 36.61 10.08 -17.30
CA GLU A 21 36.99 9.46 -16.03
C GLU A 21 36.62 7.97 -16.01
N ILE A 22 35.39 7.60 -16.36
CA ILE A 22 34.96 6.19 -16.39
C ILE A 22 35.78 5.40 -17.41
N GLN A 23 35.99 5.96 -18.61
CA GLN A 23 36.74 5.28 -19.66
C GLN A 23 38.22 5.10 -19.29
N SER A 24 38.84 6.11 -18.68
CA SER A 24 40.21 5.99 -18.19
C SER A 24 40.32 4.98 -17.05
N PHE A 25 39.36 4.97 -16.12
CA PHE A 25 39.30 3.99 -15.03
C PHE A 25 39.17 2.54 -15.52
N ILE A 26 38.30 2.29 -16.52
CA ILE A 26 38.15 0.97 -17.15
C ILE A 26 39.46 0.51 -17.79
N ARG A 27 40.14 1.39 -18.54
CA ARG A 27 41.41 1.06 -19.23
C ARG A 27 42.56 0.86 -18.25
N GLU A 28 42.67 1.70 -17.22
CA GLU A 28 43.73 1.63 -16.23
C GLU A 28 43.61 0.37 -15.36
N LYS A 29 42.41 0.08 -14.87
CA LYS A 29 42.14 -1.08 -14.01
C LYS A 29 41.80 -2.36 -14.77
N ARG A 30 41.72 -2.29 -16.11
CA ARG A 30 41.37 -3.41 -17.01
C ARG A 30 40.08 -4.10 -16.57
N LEU A 31 39.04 -3.28 -16.38
CA LEU A 31 37.74 -3.78 -15.93
C LEU A 31 37.02 -4.51 -17.06
N ASP A 32 36.32 -5.57 -16.69
CA ASP A 32 35.52 -6.41 -17.57
C ASP A 32 34.16 -6.68 -16.88
N PRO A 33 33.04 -6.89 -17.59
CA PRO A 33 31.81 -7.36 -16.96
C PRO A 33 32.03 -8.71 -16.27
N VAL A 34 31.60 -8.81 -15.01
CA VAL A 34 31.80 -9.99 -14.15
C VAL A 34 30.48 -10.54 -13.60
N LEU A 35 29.60 -9.64 -13.14
CA LEU A 35 28.38 -10.01 -12.43
C LEU A 35 27.22 -9.14 -12.88
N ARG A 36 26.11 -9.78 -13.25
CA ARG A 36 24.82 -9.16 -13.50
C ARG A 36 23.96 -9.22 -12.24
N ALA A 37 23.24 -8.14 -11.93
CA ALA A 37 22.19 -8.15 -10.93
C ALA A 37 20.86 -7.75 -11.59
N THR A 38 19.92 -8.70 -11.64
CA THR A 38 18.58 -8.52 -12.22
C THR A 38 17.54 -8.50 -11.10
N PHE A 39 16.59 -7.58 -11.14
CA PHE A 39 15.53 -7.46 -10.13
C PHE A 39 14.37 -6.59 -10.63
N THR A 40 13.20 -6.78 -10.05
CA THR A 40 12.02 -5.93 -10.29
C THR A 40 11.92 -4.87 -9.20
N ARG A 41 12.00 -3.58 -9.56
CA ARG A 41 11.99 -2.48 -8.59
C ARG A 41 10.63 -1.79 -8.51
N THR A 42 10.05 -1.78 -7.31
CA THR A 42 8.93 -0.91 -6.97
C THR A 42 9.42 0.30 -6.19
N ALA A 43 9.21 1.52 -6.70
CA ALA A 43 9.63 2.75 -6.04
C ALA A 43 8.45 3.53 -5.46
N PHE A 44 8.59 3.99 -4.22
CA PHE A 44 7.62 4.79 -3.49
C PHE A 44 8.24 6.16 -3.20
N GLN A 45 7.64 7.19 -3.80
CA GLN A 45 8.04 8.58 -3.60
C GLN A 45 6.84 9.50 -3.78
N ILE A 46 6.76 10.55 -2.95
CA ILE A 46 5.77 11.61 -3.12
C ILE A 46 6.31 12.60 -4.16
N PRO A 47 5.58 12.89 -5.25
CA PRO A 47 6.03 13.86 -6.25
C PRO A 47 6.32 15.23 -5.61
N GLY A 48 7.53 15.76 -5.83
CA GLY A 48 7.98 17.03 -5.26
C GLY A 48 8.49 16.96 -3.82
N ASP A 49 8.53 15.78 -3.20
CA ASP A 49 9.17 15.56 -1.89
C ASP A 49 10.31 14.54 -2.01
N ASP A 50 11.55 15.01 -1.82
CA ASP A 50 12.77 14.20 -1.87
C ASP A 50 13.22 13.71 -0.48
N LYS A 51 12.47 14.00 0.59
CA LYS A 51 12.88 13.69 1.97
C LYS A 51 12.86 12.21 2.30
N LEU A 52 11.96 11.47 1.69
CA LEU A 52 11.80 10.04 1.91
C LEU A 52 11.55 9.36 0.56
N ARG A 53 12.42 8.42 0.21
CA ARG A 53 12.27 7.56 -0.95
C ARG A 53 12.49 6.13 -0.51
N ILE A 54 11.55 5.26 -0.86
CA ILE A 54 11.63 3.84 -0.56
C ILE A 54 11.65 3.08 -1.88
N SER A 55 12.49 2.06 -1.99
CA SER A 55 12.48 1.11 -3.11
C SER A 55 12.46 -0.31 -2.58
N LEU A 56 11.62 -1.15 -3.18
CA LEU A 56 11.53 -2.57 -2.91
C LEU A 56 11.95 -3.31 -4.17
N ASP A 57 13.04 -4.08 -4.08
CA ASP A 57 13.55 -4.91 -5.16
C ASP A 57 13.11 -6.36 -4.89
N THR A 58 12.30 -6.93 -5.78
CA THR A 58 11.87 -8.35 -5.76
C THR A 58 12.55 -9.13 -6.87
N ASP A 59 12.47 -10.47 -6.79
CA ASP A 59 12.94 -11.38 -7.84
C ASP A 59 14.42 -11.16 -8.18
N LEU A 60 15.23 -10.93 -7.14
CA LEU A 60 16.66 -10.65 -7.30
C LEU A 60 17.40 -11.92 -7.71
N ALA A 61 18.01 -11.88 -8.90
CA ALA A 61 18.93 -12.90 -9.38
C ALA A 61 20.27 -12.28 -9.75
N LEU A 62 21.33 -12.91 -9.26
CA LEU A 62 22.73 -12.57 -9.48
C LEU A 62 23.29 -13.60 -10.46
N ILE A 63 23.81 -13.16 -11.60
CA ILE A 63 24.21 -14.04 -12.72
C ILE A 63 25.65 -13.74 -13.09
N ARG A 64 26.45 -14.79 -13.31
CA ARG A 64 27.81 -14.68 -13.83
C ARG A 64 27.80 -14.14 -15.24
N GLU A 65 28.62 -13.12 -15.45
CA GLU A 65 28.80 -12.43 -16.73
C GLU A 65 30.29 -12.29 -17.07
N ASP A 66 31.13 -13.09 -16.41
CA ASP A 66 32.57 -13.08 -16.56
C ASP A 66 33.06 -13.93 -17.74
N SER A 67 34.30 -13.66 -18.15
CA SER A 67 35.03 -14.45 -19.17
C SER A 67 36.29 -15.10 -18.57
N LEU A 68 36.24 -15.49 -17.28
CA LEU A 68 37.43 -16.01 -16.57
C LEU A 68 37.80 -17.43 -17.02
N ASP A 69 36.81 -18.25 -17.38
CA ASP A 69 37.02 -19.58 -17.95
C ASP A 69 37.40 -19.47 -19.43
N LEU A 70 38.66 -19.76 -19.76
CA LEU A 70 39.19 -19.68 -21.12
C LEU A 70 38.68 -20.78 -22.04
N GLU A 71 38.30 -21.94 -21.49
CA GLU A 71 37.78 -23.06 -22.30
C GLU A 71 36.29 -22.88 -22.59
N ARG A 72 35.57 -22.34 -21.61
CA ARG A 72 34.13 -22.13 -21.71
C ARG A 72 33.68 -20.84 -21.01
N PRO A 73 33.89 -19.68 -21.64
CA PRO A 73 33.53 -18.41 -21.02
C PRO A 73 32.00 -18.28 -20.92
N CYS A 74 31.52 -17.65 -19.85
CA CYS A 74 30.09 -17.42 -19.65
C CYS A 74 29.56 -16.34 -20.61
N ARG A 75 30.42 -15.39 -20.97
CA ARG A 75 30.17 -14.30 -21.92
C ARG A 75 31.26 -14.28 -22.99
N ASP A 76 30.92 -13.84 -24.20
CA ASP A 76 31.94 -13.55 -25.22
C ASP A 76 32.85 -12.39 -24.76
N PRO A 77 34.19 -12.57 -24.68
CA PRO A 77 35.11 -11.52 -24.24
C PRO A 77 34.97 -10.20 -25.01
N ASP A 78 34.59 -10.25 -26.29
CA ASP A 78 34.45 -9.06 -27.14
C ASP A 78 33.11 -8.33 -26.95
N ASN A 79 32.14 -8.94 -26.25
CA ASN A 79 30.83 -8.35 -26.00
C ASN A 79 30.67 -7.94 -24.55
N TRP A 80 29.98 -6.82 -24.27
CA TRP A 80 29.80 -6.31 -22.90
C TRP A 80 28.71 -7.05 -22.10
N HIS A 81 27.92 -7.92 -22.74
CA HIS A 81 26.82 -8.63 -22.12
C HIS A 81 26.64 -10.06 -22.64
N ARG A 82 25.96 -10.92 -21.87
CA ARG A 82 25.53 -12.26 -22.30
C ARG A 82 24.37 -12.18 -23.30
N THR A 83 24.61 -12.66 -24.52
CA THR A 83 23.60 -12.65 -25.61
C THR A 83 22.51 -13.68 -25.44
N ASP A 84 22.81 -14.83 -24.82
CA ASP A 84 21.84 -15.89 -24.59
C ASP A 84 20.70 -15.50 -23.63
N ILE A 85 20.97 -14.59 -22.69
CA ILE A 85 19.95 -14.01 -21.80
C ILE A 85 19.14 -12.94 -22.53
N ASP A 86 19.83 -12.02 -23.20
CA ASP A 86 19.19 -10.81 -23.72
C ASP A 86 18.48 -11.06 -25.06
N ASP A 87 19.03 -11.87 -25.96
CA ASP A 87 18.41 -12.19 -27.26
C ASP A 87 17.14 -13.04 -27.10
N ARG A 88 17.05 -13.80 -26.00
CA ARG A 88 15.88 -14.63 -25.66
C ARG A 88 14.89 -13.94 -24.74
N GLU A 89 15.18 -12.70 -24.31
CA GLU A 89 14.38 -11.95 -23.35
C GLU A 89 14.04 -12.79 -22.10
N MET A 90 15.03 -13.52 -21.56
CA MET A 90 14.78 -14.39 -20.41
C MET A 90 14.36 -13.58 -19.19
N GLU A 91 13.36 -14.08 -18.47
CA GLU A 91 12.87 -13.49 -17.23
C GLU A 91 13.17 -14.38 -16.01
N PHE A 92 13.02 -13.80 -14.82
CA PHE A 92 13.10 -14.55 -13.57
C PHE A 92 12.11 -15.73 -13.60
N PRO A 93 12.53 -16.97 -13.26
CA PRO A 93 13.70 -17.33 -12.46
C PRO A 93 14.93 -17.81 -13.28
N PHE A 94 15.01 -17.52 -14.59
CA PHE A 94 16.13 -17.91 -15.45
C PHE A 94 16.46 -19.41 -15.39
N SER A 95 15.46 -20.26 -15.63
CA SER A 95 15.58 -21.72 -15.47
C SER A 95 16.56 -22.39 -16.44
N GLU A 96 16.88 -21.75 -17.57
CA GLU A 96 17.83 -22.27 -18.56
C GLU A 96 19.29 -22.05 -18.16
N ILE A 97 19.56 -21.15 -17.21
CA ILE A 97 20.92 -20.87 -16.73
C ILE A 97 21.34 -21.95 -15.75
N ARG A 98 22.59 -22.39 -15.87
CA ARG A 98 23.19 -23.41 -15.01
C ARG A 98 23.25 -22.95 -13.57
N SER A 99 23.04 -23.87 -12.64
CA SER A 99 23.02 -23.57 -11.20
C SER A 99 24.32 -22.94 -10.67
N GLY A 100 25.49 -23.24 -11.26
CA GLY A 100 26.76 -22.62 -10.88
C GLY A 100 27.01 -21.23 -11.46
N GLU A 101 26.14 -20.77 -12.36
CA GLU A 101 26.23 -19.45 -13.00
C GLU A 101 25.21 -18.45 -12.45
N ILE A 102 24.31 -18.88 -11.55
CA ILE A 102 23.22 -18.05 -11.03
C ILE A 102 22.97 -18.29 -9.54
N SER A 103 22.90 -17.21 -8.77
CA SER A 103 22.36 -17.18 -7.41
C SER A 103 21.00 -16.47 -7.43
N ARG A 104 20.00 -17.11 -6.81
CA ARG A 104 18.65 -16.55 -6.66
C ARG A 104 18.49 -16.13 -5.21
N PHE A 105 18.41 -14.83 -4.99
CA PHE A 105 18.36 -14.29 -3.64
C PHE A 105 16.99 -14.58 -3.01
N PRO A 106 16.93 -15.19 -1.81
CA PRO A 106 15.68 -15.70 -1.24
C PRO A 106 14.74 -14.62 -0.70
N TYR A 107 15.22 -13.38 -0.51
CA TYR A 107 14.48 -12.30 0.12
C TYR A 107 14.27 -11.12 -0.83
N ALA A 108 13.35 -10.21 -0.49
CA ALA A 108 13.24 -8.93 -1.18
C ALA A 108 14.12 -7.88 -0.47
N LEU A 109 14.68 -6.94 -1.24
CA LEU A 109 15.51 -5.87 -0.68
C LEU A 109 14.73 -4.57 -0.56
N LEU A 110 14.53 -4.11 0.67
CA LEU A 110 13.92 -2.82 0.98
C LEU A 110 15.02 -1.78 1.25
N GLU A 111 15.14 -0.80 0.38
CA GLU A 111 16.04 0.35 0.55
C GLU A 111 15.23 1.59 0.94
N ILE A 112 15.59 2.21 2.07
CA ILE A 112 14.95 3.40 2.60
C ILE A 112 15.97 4.54 2.60
N LYS A 113 15.75 5.54 1.74
CA LYS A 113 16.58 6.76 1.67
C LYS A 113 15.86 7.91 2.36
N VAL A 114 16.48 8.40 3.43
CA VAL A 114 16.03 9.60 4.15
C VAL A 114 16.98 10.75 3.85
N ARG A 115 16.47 11.83 3.24
CA ARG A 115 17.25 13.02 2.87
C ARG A 115 16.86 14.20 3.75
N GLY A 116 17.84 14.74 4.49
CA GLY A 116 17.68 15.90 5.37
C GLY A 116 17.15 15.53 6.76
N GLY A 117 17.62 16.24 7.80
CA GLY A 117 17.32 15.91 9.21
C GLY A 117 15.86 16.11 9.66
N ASN A 118 15.05 16.82 8.87
CA ASN A 118 13.69 17.24 9.25
C ASN A 118 12.60 16.46 8.50
N LEU A 119 12.58 15.13 8.67
CA LEU A 119 11.42 14.31 8.33
C LEU A 119 10.23 14.73 9.21
N ARG A 120 9.05 14.92 8.61
CA ARG A 120 7.81 15.26 9.35
C ARG A 120 7.59 14.21 10.46
N ARG A 121 7.15 14.64 11.65
CA ARG A 121 6.94 13.73 12.80
C ARG A 121 6.10 12.50 12.42
N ALA A 122 4.97 12.71 11.75
CA ALA A 122 4.11 11.62 11.27
C ALA A 122 4.86 10.63 10.35
N ASN A 123 5.74 11.12 9.47
CA ASN A 123 6.51 10.24 8.59
C ASN A 123 7.60 9.46 9.33
N ARG A 124 8.10 9.99 10.44
CA ARG A 124 9.11 9.33 11.26
C ARG A 124 8.49 8.21 12.09
N GLU A 125 7.31 8.44 12.66
CA GLU A 125 6.61 7.46 13.52
C GLU A 125 6.36 6.15 12.77
N TRP A 126 5.62 6.17 11.66
CA TRP A 126 5.35 4.94 10.92
C TRP A 126 6.60 4.29 10.33
N LEU A 127 7.64 5.08 10.01
CA LEU A 127 8.88 4.56 9.49
C LEU A 127 9.67 3.79 10.56
N LEU A 128 9.72 4.34 11.78
CA LEU A 128 10.31 3.65 12.92
C LEU A 128 9.53 2.37 13.25
N ASP A 129 8.19 2.44 13.25
CA ASP A 129 7.34 1.27 13.46
C ASP A 129 7.56 0.19 12.38
N LEU A 130 7.79 0.59 11.12
CA LEU A 130 8.12 -0.35 10.05
C LEU A 130 9.49 -0.98 10.29
N MET A 131 10.50 -0.18 10.65
CA MET A 131 11.88 -0.65 10.88
C MET A 131 12.00 -1.59 12.09
N SER A 132 11.15 -1.44 13.11
CA SER A 132 11.09 -2.35 14.27
C SER A 132 10.11 -3.52 14.08
N SER A 133 9.35 -3.55 12.98
CA SER A 133 8.38 -4.61 12.74
C SER A 133 9.03 -5.93 12.34
N HIS A 134 8.30 -7.03 12.55
CA HIS A 134 8.65 -8.38 12.07
C HIS A 134 8.72 -8.53 10.55
N LEU A 135 8.35 -7.50 9.77
CA LEU A 135 8.30 -7.54 8.31
C LEU A 135 9.66 -7.32 7.66
N VAL A 136 10.60 -6.70 8.37
CA VAL A 136 11.91 -6.32 7.85
C VAL A 136 13.00 -6.78 8.81
N LYS A 137 14.13 -7.21 8.26
CA LYS A 137 15.37 -7.44 9.00
C LYS A 137 16.39 -6.43 8.51
N ASP A 138 17.06 -5.76 9.43
CA ASP A 138 18.08 -4.78 9.11
C ASP A 138 19.32 -5.47 8.55
N ALA A 139 19.82 -4.96 7.42
CA ALA A 139 21.04 -5.44 6.77
C ALA A 139 21.94 -4.24 6.47
N PRO A 140 22.75 -3.79 7.44
CA PRO A 140 23.50 -2.54 7.29
C PRO A 140 24.58 -2.67 6.21
N ARG A 141 24.57 -1.73 5.26
CA ARG A 141 25.50 -1.69 4.12
C ARG A 141 25.45 -2.93 3.21
N PHE A 142 24.31 -3.60 3.15
CA PHE A 142 24.09 -4.68 2.19
C PHE A 142 24.39 -4.19 0.75
N SER A 143 25.09 -5.02 -0.03
CA SER A 143 25.42 -4.74 -1.42
C SER A 143 25.16 -5.96 -2.29
N LYS A 144 24.35 -5.78 -3.34
CA LYS A 144 24.07 -6.82 -4.36
C LYS A 144 25.37 -7.32 -5.02
N PHE A 145 26.29 -6.39 -5.30
CA PHE A 145 27.58 -6.70 -5.92
C PHE A 145 28.44 -7.55 -4.99
N VAL A 146 28.63 -7.11 -3.74
CA VAL A 146 29.46 -7.85 -2.77
C VAL A 146 28.87 -9.23 -2.49
N HIS A 147 27.55 -9.32 -2.36
CA HIS A 147 26.88 -10.60 -2.14
C HIS A 147 27.06 -11.57 -3.32
N GLY A 148 26.83 -11.10 -4.56
CA GLY A 148 26.98 -11.97 -5.74
C GLY A 148 28.43 -12.38 -6.01
N VAL A 149 29.39 -11.51 -5.73
CA VAL A 149 30.82 -11.87 -5.80
C VAL A 149 31.16 -12.91 -4.73
N ALA A 150 30.67 -12.74 -3.51
CA ALA A 150 30.93 -13.68 -2.42
C ALA A 150 30.33 -15.07 -2.67
N GLU A 151 29.16 -15.17 -3.33
CA GLU A 151 28.45 -16.43 -3.54
C GLU A 151 28.83 -17.15 -4.85
N LEU A 152 29.07 -16.41 -5.95
CA LEU A 152 29.36 -17.01 -7.26
C LEU A 152 30.86 -17.16 -7.55
N PHE A 153 31.72 -16.49 -6.79
CA PHE A 153 33.17 -16.46 -6.99
C PHE A 153 33.92 -16.80 -5.70
N GLU A 154 33.40 -17.74 -4.91
CA GLU A 154 33.99 -18.19 -3.64
C GLU A 154 35.50 -18.51 -3.75
N ASP A 155 35.90 -19.19 -4.84
CA ASP A 155 37.30 -19.58 -5.09
C ASP A 155 38.24 -18.39 -5.34
N TYR A 156 37.70 -17.22 -5.69
CA TYR A 156 38.48 -16.03 -6.05
C TYR A 156 38.52 -14.99 -4.92
N VAL A 157 37.81 -15.22 -3.82
CA VAL A 157 37.59 -14.21 -2.77
C VAL A 157 38.08 -14.72 -1.42
N ASN A 158 38.88 -13.91 -0.73
CA ASN A 158 39.43 -14.24 0.60
C ASN A 158 38.64 -13.64 1.78
N SER A 159 37.63 -12.81 1.51
CA SER A 159 36.88 -12.07 2.53
C SER A 159 35.39 -12.12 2.27
N PHE A 160 34.63 -12.60 3.24
CA PHE A 160 33.18 -12.73 3.14
C PHE A 160 32.46 -11.64 3.95
N PRO A 161 31.30 -11.16 3.47
CA PRO A 161 30.51 -10.19 4.21
C PRO A 161 29.84 -10.83 5.44
N PHE A 162 29.70 -10.07 6.51
CA PHE A 162 29.15 -10.56 7.78
C PHE A 162 27.69 -11.06 7.66
N TRP A 163 26.89 -10.48 6.75
CA TRP A 163 25.48 -10.85 6.59
C TRP A 163 25.29 -12.22 5.93
N LEU A 164 26.34 -12.84 5.38
CA LEU A 164 26.21 -14.12 4.69
C LEU A 164 25.70 -15.22 5.63
N SER A 165 26.24 -15.28 6.85
CA SER A 165 25.78 -16.22 7.89
C SER A 165 24.37 -15.89 8.40
N GLU A 166 23.98 -14.61 8.39
CA GLU A 166 22.65 -14.19 8.82
C GLU A 166 21.56 -14.54 7.80
N LEU A 167 21.91 -14.74 6.52
CA LEU A 167 20.97 -15.13 5.47
C LEU A 167 20.55 -16.59 5.57
N GLU A 168 21.38 -17.44 6.18
CA GLU A 168 21.07 -18.85 6.45
C GLU A 168 19.94 -19.00 7.48
N THR A 169 19.75 -17.98 8.33
CA THR A 169 18.64 -17.95 9.30
C THR A 169 17.36 -17.44 8.66
N ASP A 170 16.22 -18.09 8.96
CA ASP A 170 14.92 -17.55 8.58
C ASP A 170 14.71 -16.20 9.27
N ILE A 171 14.50 -15.16 8.47
CA ILE A 171 14.32 -13.79 8.93
C ILE A 171 12.91 -13.53 9.46
N ARG A 172 11.96 -14.44 9.22
CA ARG A 172 10.56 -14.28 9.63
C ARG A 172 10.43 -14.44 11.13
N ARG A 173 9.72 -13.49 11.75
CA ARG A 173 9.40 -13.50 13.18
C ARG A 173 7.89 -13.48 13.38
N ASP A 174 7.44 -14.08 14.49
CA ASP A 174 6.04 -14.00 14.87
C ASP A 174 5.70 -12.54 15.28
N PRO A 175 4.55 -12.00 14.85
CA PRO A 175 4.18 -10.62 15.17
C PRO A 175 4.05 -10.35 16.67
N GLU A 176 3.60 -11.33 17.47
CA GLU A 176 3.43 -11.14 18.91
C GLU A 176 4.78 -11.08 19.62
N THR A 177 5.70 -11.98 19.26
CA THR A 177 7.04 -12.02 19.85
C THR A 177 7.83 -10.76 19.49
N ALA A 178 7.80 -10.32 18.23
CA ALA A 178 8.49 -9.11 17.81
C ALA A 178 7.95 -7.85 18.52
N PHE A 179 6.64 -7.79 18.76
CA PHE A 179 6.03 -6.67 19.49
C PHE A 179 6.45 -6.65 20.97
N GLN A 180 6.48 -7.82 21.62
CA GLN A 180 6.93 -7.94 23.00
C GLN A 180 8.41 -7.54 23.15
N GLU A 181 9.28 -8.05 22.27
CA GLU A 181 10.71 -7.70 22.24
C GLU A 181 10.93 -6.18 22.07
N GLU A 182 10.15 -5.52 21.20
CA GLU A 182 10.26 -4.07 21.03
C GLU A 182 9.79 -3.31 22.28
N GLN A 183 8.70 -3.74 22.92
CA GLN A 183 8.25 -3.14 24.18
C GLN A 183 9.30 -3.29 25.30
N GLU A 184 9.92 -4.46 25.41
CA GLU A 184 11.00 -4.71 26.36
C GLU A 184 12.23 -3.85 26.06
N ARG A 185 12.60 -3.71 24.78
CA ARG A 185 13.71 -2.85 24.36
C ARG A 185 13.46 -1.38 24.72
N ILE A 186 12.24 -0.89 24.47
CA ILE A 186 11.83 0.48 24.83
C ILE A 186 11.84 0.66 26.36
N ALA A 187 11.31 -0.31 27.11
CA ALA A 187 11.32 -0.28 28.57
C ALA A 187 12.74 -0.22 29.13
N LYS A 188 13.64 -1.07 28.61
CA LYS A 188 15.06 -1.08 28.99
C LYS A 188 15.76 0.24 28.67
N GLN A 189 15.52 0.81 27.48
CA GLN A 189 16.08 2.13 27.13
C GLN A 189 15.59 3.23 28.07
N ALA A 190 14.31 3.21 28.46
CA ALA A 190 13.77 4.16 29.42
C ALA A 190 14.37 3.99 30.82
N GLU A 191 14.61 2.75 31.26
CA GLU A 191 15.30 2.45 32.52
C GLU A 191 16.76 2.94 32.50
N ASP A 192 17.49 2.69 31.41
CA ASP A 192 18.87 3.16 31.21
C ASP A 192 18.94 4.70 31.20
N GLU A 193 17.99 5.37 30.54
CA GLU A 193 17.90 6.84 30.52
C GLU A 193 17.65 7.41 31.92
N LEU A 194 16.75 6.78 32.70
CA LEU A 194 16.50 7.14 34.09
C LEU A 194 17.73 6.90 34.98
N ALA A 195 18.45 5.79 34.77
CA ALA A 195 19.65 5.47 35.52
C ALA A 195 20.78 6.48 35.24
N VAL A 196 21.05 6.79 33.96
CA VAL A 196 22.08 7.77 33.55
C VAL A 196 21.69 9.18 33.98
N GLY A 197 20.41 9.55 33.88
CA GLY A 197 19.88 10.81 34.38
C GLY A 197 20.06 11.02 35.88
N SER A 198 20.21 9.93 36.65
CA SER A 198 20.50 9.97 38.09
C SER A 198 21.99 10.19 38.44
N PHE A 199 22.92 9.97 37.50
CA PHE A 199 24.37 10.16 37.72
C PHE A 199 24.88 11.55 37.32
N LEU A 200 24.22 12.22 36.37
CA LEU A 200 24.47 13.62 36.01
C LEU A 200 23.67 14.54 36.93
N GLY A 201 24.11 14.65 38.19
CA GLY A 201 23.51 15.42 39.29
C GLY A 201 23.21 16.90 39.00
N THR A 202 22.19 17.15 38.18
CA THR A 202 21.56 18.45 37.99
C THR A 202 20.06 18.25 38.14
N GLY A 203 19.51 18.84 39.20
CA GLY A 203 18.08 18.80 39.53
C GLY A 203 17.21 19.57 38.53
N ALA A 204 17.13 19.08 37.29
CA ALA A 204 16.13 19.50 36.34
C ALA A 204 14.88 18.63 36.53
N ARG A 205 13.83 19.24 37.08
CA ARG A 205 12.46 18.72 37.05
C ARG A 205 12.01 18.61 35.59
N TYR A 206 12.38 17.54 34.90
CA TYR A 206 11.75 17.16 33.65
C TYR A 206 10.71 16.11 33.99
N SER A 207 9.43 16.50 33.99
CA SER A 207 8.36 15.50 33.97
C SER A 207 8.54 14.63 32.72
N PRO A 208 8.46 13.29 32.83
CA PRO A 208 8.52 12.44 31.65
C PRO A 208 7.29 12.75 30.80
N SER A 209 7.50 13.36 29.63
CA SER A 209 6.49 13.43 28.56
C SER A 209 6.52 12.15 27.72
N THR A 210 6.58 11.01 28.38
CA THR A 210 6.27 9.70 27.82
C THR A 210 5.22 9.12 28.74
N ARG A 211 3.96 9.40 28.41
CA ARG A 211 2.87 8.57 28.93
C ARG A 211 3.17 7.16 28.44
N PRO A 212 3.30 6.14 29.31
CA PRO A 212 3.18 4.78 28.83
C PRO A 212 1.82 4.72 28.13
N MET A 213 1.82 4.26 26.88
CA MET A 213 0.60 3.85 26.21
C MET A 213 0.08 2.64 27.00
N ILE A 214 -0.61 2.91 28.10
CA ILE A 214 -1.60 2.00 28.66
C ILE A 214 -2.66 1.93 27.57
N GLY A 215 -2.46 0.98 26.66
CA GLY A 215 -3.49 0.55 25.74
C GLY A 215 -4.74 0.24 26.53
N SER A 216 -5.87 0.69 25.99
CA SER A 216 -7.21 0.30 26.39
C SER A 216 -7.26 -1.17 26.84
N PRO A 217 -8.00 -1.51 27.91
CA PRO A 217 -8.17 -2.90 28.31
C PRO A 217 -8.93 -3.60 27.18
N VAL A 218 -8.20 -4.31 26.33
CA VAL A 218 -8.79 -5.37 25.51
C VAL A 218 -9.27 -6.41 26.52
N ARG A 219 -10.56 -6.33 26.78
CA ARG A 219 -11.33 -7.26 27.59
C ARG A 219 -11.01 -8.67 27.09
N ARG A 220 -10.19 -9.38 27.87
CA ARG A 220 -10.03 -10.83 27.84
C ARG A 220 -11.43 -11.43 27.98
N VAL A 221 -12.01 -11.90 26.88
CA VAL A 221 -13.15 -12.80 26.94
C VAL A 221 -12.56 -14.20 26.91
N PHE A 222 -12.51 -14.82 28.08
CA PHE A 222 -12.32 -16.25 28.22
C PHE A 222 -13.45 -16.97 27.48
N SER A 223 -13.11 -17.87 26.56
CA SER A 223 -13.96 -19.00 26.20
C SER A 223 -13.16 -20.27 26.44
N VAL A 224 -13.76 -21.11 27.27
CA VAL A 224 -13.30 -22.38 27.83
C VAL A 224 -13.20 -23.47 26.74
N GLU A 225 -12.05 -24.16 26.70
CA GLU A 225 -11.81 -25.61 26.52
C GLU A 225 -12.43 -26.42 25.32
N SER A 226 -11.56 -26.76 24.34
CA SER A 226 -11.28 -28.08 23.70
C SER A 226 -12.29 -28.76 22.73
N PRO A 227 -11.92 -29.77 21.86
CA PRO A 227 -10.61 -30.44 21.55
C PRO A 227 -10.30 -30.58 20.00
N PRO A 228 -9.27 -31.34 19.53
CA PRO A 228 -8.60 -31.16 18.22
C PRO A 228 -9.00 -32.15 17.11
N ALA A 229 -8.74 -31.80 15.84
CA ALA A 229 -8.64 -32.72 14.68
C ALA A 229 -8.04 -31.96 13.47
N GLU A 230 -6.82 -32.30 13.04
CA GLU A 230 -6.49 -33.14 11.87
C GLU A 230 -6.50 -32.44 10.49
N SER A 231 -5.27 -32.33 9.95
CA SER A 231 -4.86 -32.56 8.56
C SER A 231 -5.91 -32.52 7.44
N SER A 232 -5.69 -31.61 6.47
CA SER A 232 -5.84 -31.99 5.05
C SER A 232 -4.99 -31.10 4.12
N ARG A 233 -4.43 -31.80 3.15
CA ARG A 233 -3.47 -31.39 2.12
C ARG A 233 -4.13 -30.59 0.99
N LEU A 234 -3.33 -29.71 0.37
CA LEU A 234 -3.24 -29.33 -1.07
C LEU A 234 -4.55 -28.87 -1.77
N ILE A 235 -4.57 -27.80 -2.57
CA ILE A 235 -4.16 -27.84 -3.99
C ILE A 235 -3.92 -26.41 -4.51
N ASP A 236 -2.84 -26.34 -5.28
CA ASP A 236 -2.33 -25.29 -6.13
C ASP A 236 -3.25 -25.00 -7.34
N SER A 237 -3.47 -23.72 -7.68
CA SER A 237 -3.87 -23.33 -9.04
C SER A 237 -3.58 -21.85 -9.28
N ILE A 238 -2.36 -21.55 -9.72
CA ILE A 238 -2.00 -20.27 -10.33
C ILE A 238 -2.47 -20.30 -11.80
N ARG A 239 -3.22 -19.27 -12.22
CA ARG A 239 -3.47 -18.95 -13.64
C ARG A 239 -2.69 -17.67 -14.01
N PRO A 240 -1.93 -17.66 -15.11
CA PRO A 240 -1.26 -16.45 -15.59
C PRO A 240 -2.21 -15.55 -16.37
N LEU A 241 -2.12 -14.22 -16.15
CA LEU A 241 -2.87 -13.23 -16.91
C LEU A 241 -2.03 -12.77 -18.11
N SER A 242 -2.51 -13.05 -19.32
CA SER A 242 -1.88 -12.67 -20.58
C SER A 242 -1.82 -11.16 -20.77
N SER A 243 -0.63 -10.64 -21.09
CA SER A 243 -0.40 -9.28 -21.56
C SER A 243 -0.88 -9.15 -23.02
N GLY A 244 -1.90 -8.32 -23.24
CA GLY A 244 -2.33 -7.90 -24.56
C GLY A 244 -1.87 -6.46 -24.83
N SER A 245 -0.93 -6.31 -25.74
CA SER A 245 -0.46 -5.04 -26.28
C SER A 245 -1.45 -4.49 -27.32
N GLU A 246 -1.81 -3.21 -27.21
CA GLU A 246 -2.41 -2.47 -28.33
C GLU A 246 -1.78 -1.07 -28.49
N PRO A 247 -1.74 -0.53 -29.72
CA PRO A 247 -0.85 0.56 -30.11
C PRO A 247 -1.40 1.97 -29.84
N ILE A 248 -0.46 2.92 -29.78
CA ILE A 248 -0.65 4.36 -29.52
C ILE A 248 -1.21 5.10 -30.75
N PRO A 249 -2.20 6.00 -30.61
CA PRO A 249 -2.45 7.05 -31.59
C PRO A 249 -1.84 8.41 -31.20
N ILE A 250 -1.25 9.05 -32.22
CA ILE A 250 -0.51 10.32 -32.23
C ILE A 250 -1.40 11.54 -31.96
N GLN A 251 -0.81 12.56 -31.30
CA GLN A 251 -1.39 13.85 -30.88
C GLN A 251 -1.91 14.74 -32.01
N LYS A 252 -2.90 15.60 -31.67
CA LYS A 252 -3.21 16.88 -32.35
C LYS A 252 -3.16 18.06 -31.35
N PRO A 253 -2.91 19.30 -31.82
CA PRO A 253 -2.29 20.33 -31.00
C PRO A 253 -3.25 21.19 -30.16
N ARG A 254 -2.62 21.72 -29.09
CA ARG A 254 -3.02 22.62 -28.01
C ARG A 254 -3.80 23.88 -28.44
N LYS A 255 -4.81 24.27 -27.67
CA LYS A 255 -5.37 25.64 -27.61
C LYS A 255 -5.01 26.34 -26.29
N PRO A 256 -4.91 27.69 -26.26
CA PRO A 256 -4.29 28.44 -25.17
C PRO A 256 -5.19 28.62 -23.94
N SER A 257 -4.52 28.80 -22.80
CA SER A 257 -4.99 29.00 -21.43
C SER A 257 -5.89 30.22 -21.23
N THR A 258 -6.99 30.04 -20.49
CA THR A 258 -7.81 31.10 -19.89
C THR A 258 -7.30 31.41 -18.46
N PRO A 259 -7.20 32.68 -18.03
CA PRO A 259 -6.73 33.06 -16.69
C PRO A 259 -7.75 32.73 -15.58
N PRO A 260 -7.32 32.65 -14.30
CA PRO A 260 -8.12 32.11 -13.20
C PRO A 260 -9.25 33.07 -12.77
N SER A 261 -10.47 32.54 -12.70
CA SER A 261 -11.64 33.22 -12.15
C SER A 261 -11.61 33.27 -10.61
N LEU A 262 -11.94 34.44 -10.06
CA LEU A 262 -12.18 34.74 -8.65
C LEU A 262 -13.20 33.78 -7.98
N PRO A 263 -13.15 33.59 -6.64
CA PRO A 263 -14.07 32.70 -5.93
C PRO A 263 -15.50 33.27 -5.93
N PRO A 264 -16.54 32.41 -5.99
CA PRO A 264 -17.93 32.87 -6.02
C PRO A 264 -18.34 33.46 -4.66
N SER A 265 -19.00 34.61 -4.73
CA SER A 265 -19.71 35.28 -3.65
C SER A 265 -20.83 34.40 -3.09
N ARG A 266 -20.95 34.36 -1.76
CA ARG A 266 -22.09 33.73 -1.06
C ARG A 266 -23.35 34.59 -1.26
N PRO A 267 -24.51 34.00 -1.61
CA PRO A 267 -25.77 34.73 -1.56
C PRO A 267 -26.23 34.88 -0.10
N SER A 268 -26.52 36.11 0.30
CA SER A 268 -27.15 36.46 1.56
C SER A 268 -28.66 36.22 1.45
N GLY A 269 -29.19 35.22 2.16
CA GLY A 269 -30.63 34.99 2.25
C GLY A 269 -30.99 33.73 3.04
N LEU A 270 -31.86 33.91 4.06
CA LEU A 270 -32.71 33.03 4.90
C LEU A 270 -32.47 31.51 5.09
N LEU A 271 -31.47 30.88 4.47
CA LEU A 271 -31.12 29.47 4.68
C LEU A 271 -30.02 29.28 5.75
N SER A 272 -29.84 30.27 6.64
CA SER A 272 -28.84 30.26 7.71
C SER A 272 -29.18 29.36 8.92
N PHE A 273 -30.31 28.65 8.88
CA PHE A 273 -30.80 27.83 10.02
C PHE A 273 -30.65 26.33 9.82
N ILE A 274 -30.00 25.86 8.75
CA ILE A 274 -29.65 24.44 8.60
C ILE A 274 -28.23 24.25 9.15
N PRO A 275 -28.04 23.61 10.32
CA PRO A 275 -26.71 23.23 10.77
C PRO A 275 -26.22 22.08 9.89
N LEU A 276 -25.60 22.40 8.75
CA LEU A 276 -24.71 21.49 8.05
C LEU A 276 -23.47 21.32 8.92
N THR A 277 -23.58 20.43 9.91
CA THR A 277 -22.46 19.81 10.60
C THR A 277 -21.68 18.98 9.57
N MET A 278 -20.93 19.67 8.73
CA MET A 278 -19.81 19.08 8.01
C MET A 278 -18.74 18.87 9.08
N SER A 279 -18.61 17.62 9.54
CA SER A 279 -17.59 17.26 10.52
C SER A 279 -16.22 17.72 10.02
N ARG A 280 -15.32 18.09 10.92
CA ARG A 280 -13.93 18.49 10.58
C ARG A 280 -13.20 17.44 9.72
N TYR A 281 -13.70 16.20 9.67
CA TYR A 281 -13.24 15.14 8.77
C TYR A 281 -13.56 15.41 7.30
N ALA A 282 -14.76 15.91 6.97
CA ALA A 282 -15.18 16.19 5.59
C ALA A 282 -14.40 17.36 4.96
N THR A 283 -13.96 18.33 5.78
CA THR A 283 -13.13 19.46 5.34
C THR A 283 -11.65 19.10 5.20
N ALA A 284 -11.13 18.13 5.95
CA ALA A 284 -9.75 17.67 5.82
C ALA A 284 -9.47 16.95 4.49
N HIS A 285 -10.47 16.27 3.90
CA HIS A 285 -10.38 15.65 2.57
C HIS A 285 -10.58 16.63 1.41
N ARG A 286 -10.89 17.90 1.68
CA ARG A 286 -11.01 18.97 0.68
C ARG A 286 -9.73 19.82 0.57
N GLN A 287 -8.54 19.22 0.74
CA GLN A 287 -7.32 19.94 0.38
C GLN A 287 -7.10 19.94 -1.14
N PRO A 288 -6.75 21.09 -1.73
CA PRO A 288 -6.73 21.28 -3.17
C PRO A 288 -5.41 20.77 -3.78
N SER A 289 -5.53 20.19 -4.98
CA SER A 289 -4.48 19.89 -5.96
C SER A 289 -3.22 19.20 -5.43
N SER A 290 -3.20 17.87 -5.54
CA SER A 290 -1.94 17.16 -5.73
C SER A 290 -1.13 17.84 -6.85
N PRO A 291 0.20 18.00 -6.68
CA PRO A 291 1.02 18.57 -7.74
C PRO A 291 0.82 17.78 -9.04
N PRO A 292 0.85 18.43 -10.22
CA PRO A 292 0.68 17.75 -11.49
C PRO A 292 1.69 16.62 -11.58
N LEU A 293 1.19 15.42 -11.87
CA LEU A 293 2.03 14.24 -12.00
C LEU A 293 3.06 14.48 -13.11
N PRO A 294 4.31 14.04 -12.93
CA PRO A 294 5.32 14.14 -13.98
C PRO A 294 4.87 13.36 -15.24
N PRO A 295 5.31 13.78 -16.43
CA PRO A 295 4.93 13.13 -17.69
C PRO A 295 5.28 11.64 -17.65
N GLY A 296 4.29 10.78 -17.96
CA GLY A 296 4.42 9.31 -17.93
C GLY A 296 3.85 8.64 -16.68
N VAL A 297 3.61 9.37 -15.58
CA VAL A 297 2.99 8.81 -14.38
C VAL A 297 1.47 8.92 -14.47
N ARG A 298 0.80 7.78 -14.57
CA ARG A 298 -0.67 7.69 -14.58
C ARG A 298 -1.16 7.22 -13.22
N ALA A 299 -2.29 7.77 -12.76
CA ALA A 299 -2.95 7.27 -11.56
C ALA A 299 -3.34 5.79 -11.76
N PRO A 300 -3.00 4.90 -10.81
CA PRO A 300 -3.34 3.49 -10.95
C PRO A 300 -4.85 3.30 -10.87
N ARG A 301 -5.38 2.35 -11.67
CA ARG A 301 -6.80 1.98 -11.65
C ARG A 301 -7.19 1.33 -10.31
N THR A 302 -6.31 0.51 -9.78
CA THR A 302 -6.46 -0.19 -8.49
C THR A 302 -5.30 0.19 -7.59
N TRP A 303 -5.59 0.53 -6.34
CA TRP A 303 -4.55 0.86 -5.39
C TRP A 303 -3.82 -0.42 -4.96
N LEU A 304 -2.51 -0.33 -4.70
CA LEU A 304 -1.72 -1.49 -4.28
C LEU A 304 -2.27 -2.12 -2.98
N LYS A 305 -2.76 -1.30 -2.05
CA LYS A 305 -3.45 -1.76 -0.82
C LYS A 305 -4.70 -2.62 -1.09
N ASP A 306 -5.26 -2.53 -2.30
CA ASP A 306 -6.48 -3.21 -2.71
C ASP A 306 -6.26 -4.45 -3.58
N SER A 307 -4.99 -4.82 -3.84
CA SER A 307 -4.60 -5.94 -4.70
C SER A 307 -4.73 -7.33 -4.05
N GLY A 308 -5.04 -7.42 -2.75
CA GLY A 308 -5.17 -8.69 -2.01
C GLY A 308 -6.60 -9.23 -1.88
N PRO A 309 -6.78 -10.46 -1.38
CA PRO A 309 -8.10 -11.04 -1.12
C PRO A 309 -8.91 -10.16 -0.14
N VAL A 310 -10.20 -10.03 -0.41
CA VAL A 310 -11.13 -9.17 0.36
C VAL A 310 -11.40 -9.78 1.73
N ARG A 311 -10.58 -9.43 2.73
CA ARG A 311 -10.79 -9.78 4.14
C ARG A 311 -11.66 -8.72 4.81
N VAL A 312 -12.98 -8.82 4.63
CA VAL A 312 -13.93 -7.93 5.33
C VAL A 312 -14.25 -8.54 6.69
N GLU A 313 -14.06 -7.75 7.74
CA GLU A 313 -14.43 -8.16 9.10
C GLU A 313 -15.93 -8.50 9.21
N ALA A 314 -16.26 -9.57 9.92
CA ALA A 314 -17.64 -10.02 10.13
C ALA A 314 -18.54 -8.92 10.73
N LYS A 315 -17.97 -7.98 11.50
CA LYS A 315 -18.71 -6.84 12.08
C LYS A 315 -19.42 -5.98 11.03
N VAL A 316 -18.81 -5.81 9.86
CA VAL A 316 -19.35 -4.96 8.78
C VAL A 316 -20.59 -5.63 8.17
N TRP A 317 -20.53 -6.95 8.00
CA TRP A 317 -21.67 -7.75 7.56
C TRP A 317 -22.81 -7.76 8.58
N LEU A 318 -22.50 -7.92 9.87
CA LEU A 318 -23.47 -7.88 10.95
C LEU A 318 -24.15 -6.51 11.07
N ALA A 319 -23.42 -5.41 10.83
CA ALA A 319 -23.99 -4.07 10.80
C ALA A 319 -25.00 -3.91 9.64
N ASN A 320 -24.67 -4.40 8.44
CA ASN A 320 -25.59 -4.39 7.30
C ASN A 320 -26.85 -5.23 7.58
N GLN A 321 -26.68 -6.44 8.14
CA GLN A 321 -27.79 -7.30 8.55
C GLN A 321 -28.69 -6.64 9.60
N ARG A 322 -28.12 -5.97 10.60
CA ARG A 322 -28.91 -5.23 11.61
C ARG A 322 -29.79 -4.17 10.97
N THR A 323 -29.28 -3.42 10.00
CA THR A 323 -30.08 -2.42 9.29
C THR A 323 -31.19 -3.06 8.45
N PHE A 324 -30.91 -4.18 7.78
CA PHE A 324 -31.91 -4.94 7.04
C PHE A 324 -33.04 -5.45 7.96
N ILE A 325 -32.69 -6.05 9.11
CA ILE A 325 -33.66 -6.56 10.09
C ILE A 325 -34.56 -5.44 10.60
N LYS A 326 -34.03 -4.23 10.82
CA LYS A 326 -34.84 -3.06 11.22
C LYS A 326 -35.88 -2.69 10.16
N TRP A 327 -35.52 -2.70 8.87
CA TRP A 327 -36.46 -2.44 7.79
C TRP A 327 -37.52 -3.55 7.66
N GLN A 328 -37.11 -4.81 7.83
CA GLN A 328 -38.05 -5.93 7.86
C GLN A 328 -39.02 -5.85 9.05
N HIS A 329 -38.55 -5.44 10.22
CA HIS A 329 -39.40 -5.24 11.39
C HIS A 329 -40.48 -4.17 11.14
N ILE A 330 -40.12 -3.04 10.52
CA ILE A 330 -41.09 -2.00 10.14
C ILE A 330 -42.09 -2.52 9.10
N CYS A 331 -41.62 -3.27 8.09
CA CYS A 331 -42.47 -3.91 7.09
C CYS A 331 -43.51 -4.85 7.75
N VAL A 332 -43.07 -5.71 8.66
CA VAL A 332 -43.96 -6.65 9.37
C VAL A 332 -44.98 -5.91 10.23
N LEU A 333 -44.59 -4.87 10.97
CA LEU A 333 -45.53 -4.07 11.76
C LEU A 333 -46.59 -3.36 10.90
N LEU A 334 -46.19 -2.82 9.74
CA LEU A 334 -47.13 -2.18 8.81
C LEU A 334 -48.06 -3.22 8.16
N ALA A 335 -47.55 -4.40 7.84
CA ALA A 335 -48.33 -5.49 7.28
C ALA A 335 -49.36 -6.03 8.28
N THR A 336 -48.99 -6.20 9.56
CA THR A 336 -49.92 -6.66 10.60
C THR A 336 -50.98 -5.62 10.92
N LEU A 337 -50.61 -4.32 10.99
CA LEU A 337 -51.57 -3.22 11.13
C LEU A 337 -52.55 -3.18 9.95
N SER A 338 -52.03 -3.27 8.72
CA SER A 338 -52.83 -3.29 7.49
C SER A 338 -53.84 -4.44 7.48
N LEU A 339 -53.39 -5.65 7.84
CA LEU A 339 -54.26 -6.83 7.91
C LEU A 339 -55.30 -6.72 9.03
N GLY A 340 -54.92 -6.16 10.18
CA GLY A 340 -55.83 -5.89 11.29
C GLY A 340 -56.94 -4.91 10.90
N LEU A 341 -56.58 -3.80 10.23
CA LEU A 341 -57.54 -2.82 9.71
C LEU A 341 -58.44 -3.42 8.63
N TYR A 342 -57.89 -4.27 7.75
CA TYR A 342 -58.66 -4.94 6.72
C TYR A 342 -59.71 -5.88 7.30
N ASN A 343 -59.33 -6.67 8.32
CA ASN A 343 -60.24 -7.60 8.99
C ASN A 343 -61.29 -6.90 9.86
N ALA A 344 -60.96 -5.75 10.44
CA ALA A 344 -61.88 -4.94 11.24
C ALA A 344 -62.83 -4.08 10.39
N ALA A 345 -62.51 -3.84 9.11
CA ALA A 345 -63.35 -3.06 8.22
C ALA A 345 -64.60 -3.85 7.80
N SER A 346 -65.77 -3.48 8.32
CA SER A 346 -67.05 -3.99 7.82
C SER A 346 -67.27 -3.57 6.36
N VAL A 347 -68.10 -4.32 5.62
CA VAL A 347 -68.35 -4.15 4.16
C VAL A 347 -68.79 -2.72 3.80
N GLU A 348 -69.36 -1.97 4.75
CA GLU A 348 -69.89 -0.62 4.57
C GLU A 348 -68.84 0.49 4.77
N ASN A 349 -67.69 0.21 5.40
CA ASN A 349 -66.68 1.22 5.71
C ASN A 349 -65.59 1.33 4.64
N THR A 350 -65.87 2.10 3.59
CA THR A 350 -64.93 2.36 2.48
C THR A 350 -63.63 3.02 2.94
N ILE A 351 -63.68 3.87 3.97
CA ILE A 351 -62.52 4.60 4.53
C ILE A 351 -61.51 3.64 5.19
N ALA A 352 -61.99 2.68 5.98
CA ALA A 352 -61.12 1.70 6.64
C ALA A 352 -60.44 0.77 5.64
N ARG A 353 -61.17 0.39 4.58
CA ARG A 353 -60.66 -0.44 3.50
C ARG A 353 -59.63 0.29 2.63
N SER A 354 -59.82 1.58 2.35
CA SER A 354 -58.82 2.38 1.64
C SER A 354 -57.55 2.57 2.45
N LEU A 355 -57.66 2.81 3.76
CA LEU A 355 -56.50 2.93 4.65
C LEU A 355 -55.70 1.62 4.73
N ALA A 356 -56.37 0.47 4.82
CA ALA A 356 -55.69 -0.83 4.83
C ALA A 356 -54.83 -1.03 3.58
N ILE A 357 -55.35 -0.70 2.38
CA ILE A 357 -54.63 -0.80 1.10
C ILE A 357 -53.42 0.12 1.06
N VAL A 358 -53.56 1.35 1.55
CA VAL A 358 -52.45 2.33 1.62
C VAL A 358 -51.33 1.79 2.52
N TYR A 359 -51.67 1.25 3.70
CA TYR A 359 -50.67 0.63 4.58
C TYR A 359 -50.02 -0.62 3.98
N THR A 360 -50.74 -1.41 3.17
CA THR A 360 -50.16 -2.54 2.44
C THR A 360 -49.09 -2.06 1.44
N CYS A 361 -49.38 -0.98 0.69
CA CYS A 361 -48.42 -0.42 -0.27
C CYS A 361 -47.14 0.06 0.42
N PHE A 362 -47.27 0.68 1.60
CA PHE A 362 -46.12 1.11 2.40
C PHE A 362 -45.30 -0.06 2.95
N ALA A 363 -45.94 -1.14 3.38
CA ALA A 363 -45.23 -2.34 3.81
C ALA A 363 -44.38 -2.93 2.67
N ILE A 364 -44.93 -3.04 1.46
CA ILE A 364 -44.21 -3.50 0.27
C ILE A 364 -43.02 -2.57 -0.04
N PHE A 365 -43.22 -1.26 0.01
CA PHE A 365 -42.14 -0.29 -0.21
C PHE A 365 -41.02 -0.44 0.82
N ALA A 366 -41.35 -0.51 2.12
CA ALA A 366 -40.37 -0.65 3.20
C ALA A 366 -39.55 -1.95 3.05
N GLY A 367 -40.21 -3.07 2.70
CA GLY A 367 -39.55 -4.34 2.44
C GLY A 367 -38.61 -4.30 1.23
N GLY A 368 -39.09 -3.76 0.10
CA GLY A 368 -38.32 -3.62 -1.13
C GLY A 368 -37.13 -2.68 -0.99
N TRP A 369 -37.32 -1.54 -0.31
CA TRP A 369 -36.25 -0.59 0.00
C TRP A 369 -35.19 -1.20 0.92
N GLY A 370 -35.60 -1.91 1.97
CA GLY A 370 -34.70 -2.63 2.86
C GLY A 370 -33.83 -3.66 2.12
N TRP A 371 -34.44 -4.44 1.22
CA TRP A 371 -33.73 -5.41 0.38
C TRP A 371 -32.75 -4.74 -0.59
N TRP A 372 -33.21 -3.73 -1.33
CA TRP A 372 -32.37 -2.99 -2.28
C TRP A 372 -31.15 -2.38 -1.58
N MET A 373 -31.36 -1.81 -0.39
CA MET A 373 -30.28 -1.22 0.40
C MET A 373 -29.29 -2.27 0.90
N TYR A 374 -29.78 -3.42 1.36
CA TYR A 374 -28.94 -4.54 1.81
C TYR A 374 -28.02 -5.03 0.68
N VAL A 375 -28.57 -5.28 -0.51
CA VAL A 375 -27.82 -5.75 -1.69
C VAL A 375 -26.82 -4.69 -2.16
N THR A 376 -27.24 -3.43 -2.21
CA THR A 376 -26.38 -2.31 -2.63
C THR A 376 -25.19 -2.13 -1.69
N ARG A 377 -25.40 -2.18 -0.37
CA ARG A 377 -24.32 -2.16 0.63
C ARG A 377 -23.43 -3.39 0.54
N ALA A 378 -24.00 -4.58 0.37
CA ALA A 378 -23.22 -5.81 0.21
C ALA A 378 -22.28 -5.75 -1.01
N ARG A 379 -22.75 -5.15 -2.12
CA ARG A 379 -21.92 -4.91 -3.31
C ARG A 379 -20.79 -3.91 -3.01
N TRP A 380 -21.09 -2.78 -2.39
CA TRP A 380 -20.07 -1.77 -2.04
C TRP A 380 -19.01 -2.28 -1.07
N ILE A 381 -19.40 -3.12 -0.11
CA ILE A 381 -18.47 -3.79 0.82
C ILE A 381 -17.51 -4.71 0.03
N ARG A 382 -18.02 -5.41 -0.99
CA ARG A 382 -17.19 -6.27 -1.85
C ARG A 382 -16.25 -5.47 -2.74
N GLU A 383 -16.69 -4.31 -3.21
CA GLU A 383 -15.94 -3.41 -4.09
C GLU A 383 -14.99 -2.46 -3.36
N ARG A 384 -14.91 -2.51 -2.02
CA ARG A 384 -14.08 -1.63 -1.17
C ARG A 384 -14.26 -0.13 -1.46
N SER A 385 -15.45 0.29 -1.91
CA SER A 385 -15.65 1.69 -2.27
C SER A 385 -15.66 2.57 -1.01
N GLY A 386 -14.66 3.43 -0.84
CA GLY A 386 -14.59 4.41 0.26
C GLY A 386 -15.59 5.56 0.15
N ARG A 387 -16.74 5.36 -0.52
CA ARG A 387 -17.83 6.33 -0.53
C ARG A 387 -18.51 6.28 0.84
N ASP A 388 -18.73 7.46 1.42
CA ASP A 388 -19.40 7.62 2.70
C ASP A 388 -20.75 6.89 2.71
N PHE A 389 -21.00 6.09 3.74
CA PHE A 389 -22.19 5.23 3.89
C PHE A 389 -23.48 6.00 4.25
N ASP A 390 -23.45 7.33 4.12
CA ASP A 390 -24.47 8.26 4.56
C ASP A 390 -25.57 8.39 3.51
N ASN A 391 -26.51 7.44 3.52
CA ASN A 391 -27.74 7.55 2.74
C ASN A 391 -28.77 8.42 3.49
N VAL A 392 -28.66 9.74 3.28
CA VAL A 392 -29.60 10.76 3.79
C VAL A 392 -31.02 10.62 3.18
N ALA A 393 -31.15 9.93 2.04
CA ALA A 393 -32.43 9.80 1.31
C ALA A 393 -33.46 8.87 1.99
N GLY A 394 -33.02 7.81 2.69
CA GLY A 394 -33.93 6.81 3.25
C GLY A 394 -34.84 7.36 4.37
N PRO A 395 -34.28 7.99 5.42
CA PRO A 395 -35.07 8.59 6.50
C PRO A 395 -35.94 9.76 6.02
N MET A 396 -35.48 10.52 5.02
CA MET A 396 -36.23 11.66 4.49
C MET A 396 -37.56 11.25 3.89
N VAL A 397 -37.63 10.15 3.12
CA VAL A 397 -38.88 9.67 2.52
C VAL A 397 -39.86 9.15 3.58
N VAL A 398 -39.36 8.51 4.63
CA VAL A 398 -40.22 8.01 5.72
C VAL A 398 -40.76 9.18 6.56
N VAL A 399 -39.94 10.20 6.84
CA VAL A 399 -40.36 11.37 7.62
C VAL A 399 -41.31 12.27 6.84
N TRP A 400 -41.11 12.44 5.53
CA TRP A 400 -42.01 13.24 4.68
C TRP A 400 -43.41 12.66 4.50
N VAL A 401 -43.58 11.36 4.79
CA VAL A 401 -44.85 10.64 4.68
C VAL A 401 -45.57 10.56 6.03
N TRP A 402 -44.84 10.77 7.13
CA TRP A 402 -45.37 10.79 8.50
C TRP A 402 -45.71 12.20 9.02
N LEU A 403 -45.32 13.25 8.28
CA LEU A 403 -45.83 14.62 8.41
C LEU A 403 -47.00 14.81 7.44
#